data_AF-A0A9N7JJ39-F1
#
_entry.id   AF-A0A9N7JJ39-F1
#
_cell.length_a   1.000
_cell.length_b   1.000
_cell.length_c   1.000
_cell.angle_alpha   90.00
_cell.angle_beta   90.00
_cell.angle_gamma   90.00
#
_symmetry.space_group_name_H-M   'P 1'
#
loop_
_entity.id
_entity.type
_entity.pdbx_description
1 polymer ?
#
loop_
_entity_poly.entity_id
_entity_poly.type
_entity_poly.pdbx_seq_one_letter_code
_entity_poly.pdbx_strand_id
1 'polypeptide(L)'
;MDFKEIRELIEMINSSELAYFELKMGDNYIKMDKSLTRSTPEKSSRSNELNVEEIKEKVYKENTENSFKSEDTIVEESKENEDLDITTITCPMVGTFYASPAPGQDSFVKEGMKVSKGNILCIVEAMKLMNEIECEYDCEIYKILVKDGDMVEYGQPLFSVRRV
;
A
#
# COMPACT_ATOMS: atom_id res chain seq x y z
N MET A 1 -3.11 32.48 11.29
CA MET A 1 -3.99 31.61 12.09
C MET A 1 -3.57 31.78 13.53
N ASP A 2 -4.52 32.15 14.38
CA ASP A 2 -4.29 32.24 15.82
C ASP A 2 -4.40 30.85 16.47
N PHE A 3 -3.70 30.62 17.59
CA PHE A 3 -3.66 29.33 18.26
C PHE A 3 -5.04 28.87 18.74
N LYS A 4 -5.92 29.83 19.08
CA LYS A 4 -7.29 29.58 19.47
C LYS A 4 -8.13 29.00 18.33
N GLU A 5 -7.96 29.52 17.12
CA GLU A 5 -8.69 29.06 15.92
C GLU A 5 -8.29 27.63 15.53
N ILE A 6 -7.01 27.29 15.67
CA ILE A 6 -6.50 25.94 15.41
C ILE A 6 -7.10 24.93 16.38
N ARG A 7 -7.26 25.30 17.66
CA ARG A 7 -7.89 24.44 18.66
C ARG A 7 -9.36 24.17 18.35
N GLU A 8 -10.12 25.21 18.00
CA GLU A 8 -11.52 25.07 17.60
C GLU A 8 -11.65 24.17 16.36
N LEU A 9 -10.75 24.32 15.38
CA LEU A 9 -10.70 23.47 14.19
C LEU A 9 -10.43 22.00 14.54
N ILE A 10 -9.48 21.71 15.44
CA ILE A 10 -9.17 20.35 15.89
C ILE A 10 -10.38 19.73 16.61
N GLU A 11 -11.04 20.48 17.50
CA GLU A 11 -12.24 20.01 18.21
C GLU A 11 -13.40 19.71 17.24
N MET A 12 -13.62 20.59 16.25
CA MET A 12 -14.61 20.37 15.19
C MET A 12 -14.30 19.11 14.38
N ILE A 13 -13.07 18.93 13.93
CA ILE A 13 -12.68 17.75 13.14
C ILE A 13 -12.81 16.47 13.98
N ASN A 14 -12.44 16.49 15.26
CA ASN A 14 -12.60 15.33 16.15
C ASN A 14 -14.06 14.92 16.35
N SER A 15 -14.98 15.88 16.46
CA SER A 15 -16.42 15.61 16.54
C SER A 15 -17.06 15.16 15.22
N SER A 16 -16.41 15.43 14.08
CA SER A 16 -16.90 15.04 12.76
C SER A 16 -16.63 13.57 12.42
N GLU A 17 -17.30 13.04 11.40
CA GLU A 17 -17.04 11.70 10.88
C GLU A 17 -15.90 11.63 9.86
N LEU A 18 -15.13 12.72 9.68
CA LEU A 18 -14.05 12.78 8.70
C LEU A 18 -12.95 11.77 9.07
N ALA A 19 -12.53 10.97 8.08
CA ALA A 19 -11.33 10.13 8.19
C ALA A 19 -10.07 10.92 7.80
N TYR A 20 -10.20 11.90 6.91
CA TYR A 20 -9.09 12.70 6.39
C TYR A 20 -9.51 14.16 6.25
N PHE A 21 -8.60 15.08 6.57
CA PHE A 21 -8.79 16.52 6.41
C PHE A 21 -7.48 17.19 5.98
N GLU A 22 -7.54 18.03 4.96
CA GLU A 22 -6.39 18.77 4.42
C GLU A 22 -6.80 20.21 4.10
N LEU A 23 -6.03 21.19 4.58
CA LEU A 23 -6.27 22.60 4.38
C LEU A 23 -4.96 23.33 4.04
N LYS A 24 -4.95 24.02 2.90
CA LYS A 24 -3.85 24.89 2.46
C LYS A 24 -4.32 26.35 2.38
N MET A 25 -3.69 27.24 3.14
CA MET A 25 -3.95 28.69 3.12
C MET A 25 -2.63 29.44 2.94
N GLY A 26 -2.33 29.85 1.69
CA GLY A 26 -1.05 30.46 1.35
C GLY A 26 0.11 29.51 1.65
N ASP A 27 0.99 29.93 2.55
CA ASP A 27 2.15 29.14 3.01
C ASP A 27 1.80 28.16 4.14
N ASN A 28 0.59 28.23 4.70
CA ASN A 28 0.17 27.36 5.80
C ASN A 28 -0.47 26.07 5.26
N TYR A 29 -0.11 24.93 5.86
CA TYR A 29 -0.60 23.61 5.50
C TYR A 29 -0.99 22.81 6.76
N ILE A 30 -2.21 22.29 6.80
CA ILE A 30 -2.74 21.46 7.88
C ILE A 30 -3.24 20.15 7.27
N LYS A 31 -2.76 19.02 7.80
CA LYS A 31 -3.19 17.66 7.43
C LYS A 31 -3.58 16.88 8.68
N MET A 32 -4.70 16.18 8.66
CA MET A 32 -5.21 15.37 9.77
C MET A 32 -5.80 14.06 9.24
N ASP A 33 -5.45 12.94 9.87
CA ASP A 33 -5.92 11.59 9.55
C ASP A 33 -6.44 10.90 10.82
N LYS A 34 -7.72 10.53 10.82
CA LYS A 34 -8.44 9.88 11.93
C LYS A 34 -8.64 8.38 11.71
N SER A 35 -8.19 7.82 10.58
CA SER A 35 -8.39 6.41 10.22
C SER A 35 -7.77 5.44 11.23
N LEU A 36 -6.60 5.78 11.80
CA LEU A 36 -5.89 4.99 12.82
C LEU A 36 -6.60 4.93 14.19
N THR A 37 -7.51 5.87 14.47
CA THR A 37 -8.24 5.94 15.75
C THR A 37 -9.67 5.40 15.67
N ARG A 38 -10.10 4.92 14.50
CA ARG A 38 -11.45 4.40 14.30
C ARG A 38 -11.49 2.94 14.74
N SER A 39 -11.80 2.72 16.02
CA SER A 39 -12.10 1.39 16.55
C SER A 39 -13.31 0.81 15.79
N THR A 40 -13.06 -0.12 14.88
CA THR A 40 -14.13 -0.92 14.28
C THR A 40 -14.79 -1.76 15.37
N PRO A 41 -16.13 -1.78 15.50
CA PRO A 41 -16.78 -2.79 16.34
C PRO A 41 -16.51 -4.17 15.73
N GLU A 42 -15.79 -5.02 16.48
CA GLU A 42 -15.60 -6.44 16.17
C GLU A 42 -16.96 -7.10 15.88
N LYS A 43 -17.15 -7.56 14.65
CA LYS A 43 -18.23 -8.50 14.33
C LYS A 43 -17.69 -9.92 14.44
N SER A 44 -18.29 -10.64 15.37
CA SER A 44 -18.11 -12.04 15.69
C SER A 44 -18.21 -12.95 14.46
N SER A 45 -17.16 -13.75 14.24
CA SER A 45 -17.25 -14.94 13.41
C SER A 45 -17.77 -16.09 14.27
N ARG A 46 -19.02 -16.48 14.08
CA ARG A 46 -19.55 -17.78 14.55
C ARG A 46 -18.97 -18.88 13.66
N SER A 47 -18.02 -19.66 14.18
CA SER A 47 -17.68 -20.97 13.62
C SER A 47 -18.71 -22.00 14.07
N ASN A 48 -19.40 -22.62 13.13
CA ASN A 48 -20.14 -23.86 13.37
C ASN A 48 -19.13 -24.99 13.54
N GLU A 49 -19.15 -25.64 14.71
CA GLU A 49 -18.51 -26.92 14.96
C GLU A 49 -19.26 -28.04 14.22
N LEU A 50 -18.54 -28.80 13.38
CA LEU A 50 -18.88 -30.19 13.10
C LEU A 50 -17.64 -31.04 13.37
N ASN A 51 -17.72 -31.75 14.48
CA ASN A 51 -16.78 -32.73 14.98
C ASN A 51 -17.06 -34.08 14.32
N VAL A 52 -16.10 -34.61 13.55
CA VAL A 52 -16.04 -36.04 13.17
C VAL A 52 -14.57 -36.46 13.11
N GLU A 53 -13.98 -36.70 14.27
CA GLU A 53 -12.85 -37.62 14.41
C GLU A 53 -13.40 -39.05 14.50
N GLU A 54 -13.27 -39.82 13.43
CA GLU A 54 -12.98 -41.27 13.40
C GLU A 54 -13.18 -41.77 11.97
N ILE A 55 -12.07 -41.99 11.25
CA ILE A 55 -11.78 -43.09 10.32
C ILE A 55 -10.37 -42.78 9.81
N LYS A 56 -9.37 -43.10 10.63
CA LYS A 56 -8.02 -43.45 10.16
C LYS A 56 -7.80 -44.88 10.61
N GLU A 57 -7.74 -45.81 9.66
CA GLU A 57 -6.55 -46.65 9.46
C GLU A 57 -6.82 -47.82 8.52
N LYS A 58 -5.86 -48.03 7.60
CA LYS A 58 -5.72 -49.13 6.63
C LYS A 58 -6.66 -48.97 5.43
N VAL A 59 -6.17 -48.56 4.26
CA VAL A 59 -5.35 -49.35 3.32
C VAL A 59 -5.17 -48.44 2.08
N TYR A 60 -4.04 -47.87 1.68
CA TYR A 60 -2.78 -48.35 1.05
C TYR A 60 -1.85 -47.09 0.98
N LYS A 61 -0.60 -47.00 1.50
CA LYS A 61 0.69 -47.54 0.99
C LYS A 61 0.83 -47.45 -0.54
N GLU A 62 1.87 -46.96 -1.20
CA GLU A 62 3.23 -46.44 -1.00
C GLU A 62 3.48 -45.60 -2.28
N ASN A 63 4.13 -44.44 -2.23
CA ASN A 63 5.55 -44.35 -2.57
C ASN A 63 6.16 -43.11 -1.91
N THR A 64 6.91 -43.37 -0.86
CA THR A 64 8.04 -42.58 -0.34
C THR A 64 9.28 -43.34 -0.86
N GLU A 65 10.29 -42.76 -1.49
CA GLU A 65 11.34 -41.91 -0.92
C GLU A 65 12.29 -41.49 -2.08
N ASN A 66 12.63 -40.20 -2.20
CA ASN A 66 13.89 -39.57 -1.71
C ASN A 66 15.02 -39.69 -2.78
N SER A 67 15.81 -38.68 -3.14
CA SER A 67 16.38 -37.58 -2.37
C SER A 67 16.92 -36.49 -3.31
N PHE A 68 16.70 -35.21 -2.99
CA PHE A 68 17.78 -34.23 -2.96
C PHE A 68 17.40 -33.10 -1.99
N LYS A 69 18.21 -32.96 -0.94
CA LYS A 69 18.11 -32.00 0.15
C LYS A 69 19.48 -31.33 0.27
N SER A 70 19.48 -30.00 0.21
CA SER A 70 20.50 -29.05 0.70
C SER A 70 20.11 -27.68 0.10
N GLU A 71 19.41 -26.77 0.80
CA GLU A 71 19.94 -25.91 1.88
C GLU A 71 21.37 -25.44 1.55
N ASP A 72 21.55 -24.18 1.15
CA ASP A 72 21.88 -23.12 2.12
C ASP A 72 22.09 -21.75 1.44
N THR A 73 21.62 -20.70 2.13
CA THR A 73 22.15 -19.31 2.20
C THR A 73 22.37 -18.55 0.86
N ILE A 74 21.74 -17.39 0.63
CA ILE A 74 22.17 -16.10 1.18
C ILE A 74 20.97 -15.29 1.68
N VAL A 75 20.98 -15.12 3.01
CA VAL A 75 20.42 -13.97 3.71
C VAL A 75 21.34 -12.79 3.38
N GLU A 76 20.84 -11.77 2.68
CA GLU A 76 21.47 -10.45 2.67
C GLU A 76 20.58 -9.50 3.46
N GLU A 77 20.80 -9.55 4.77
CA GLU A 77 20.49 -8.47 5.69
C GLU A 77 21.66 -7.45 5.62
N SER A 78 21.35 -6.18 5.88
CA SER A 78 22.23 -5.00 5.93
C SER A 78 22.47 -4.21 4.63
N LYS A 79 21.56 -3.25 4.37
CA LYS A 79 21.88 -1.84 4.64
C LYS A 79 20.66 -1.14 5.26
N GLU A 80 20.54 -1.26 6.58
CA GLU A 80 20.05 -0.12 7.37
C GLU A 80 21.07 1.00 7.17
N ASN A 81 20.84 1.82 6.13
CA ASN A 81 21.25 3.21 6.21
C ASN A 81 20.05 3.92 6.82
N GLU A 82 20.13 4.11 8.13
CA GLU A 82 19.36 5.12 8.84
C GLU A 82 19.55 6.47 8.14
N ASP A 83 18.45 7.22 8.04
CA ASP A 83 18.29 8.53 7.40
C ASP A 83 18.34 8.60 5.87
N LEU A 84 17.54 7.76 5.22
CA LEU A 84 17.08 8.04 3.86
C LEU A 84 15.65 8.57 3.96
N ASP A 85 15.39 9.74 3.36
CA ASP A 85 14.06 10.33 3.21
C ASP A 85 13.17 9.40 2.37
N ILE A 86 12.70 8.31 2.99
CA ILE A 86 11.74 7.38 2.42
C ILE A 86 10.38 8.07 2.50
N THR A 87 9.91 8.52 1.35
CA THR A 87 8.60 9.15 1.19
C THR A 87 7.66 8.23 0.44
N THR A 88 6.35 8.50 0.52
CA THR A 88 5.34 7.74 -0.22
C THR A 88 4.73 8.58 -1.33
N ILE A 89 4.51 7.96 -2.49
CA ILE A 89 3.68 8.51 -3.55
C ILE A 89 2.28 7.91 -3.39
N THR A 90 1.28 8.78 -3.22
CA THR A 90 -0.11 8.39 -2.93
C THR A 90 -1.02 8.60 -4.13
N CYS A 91 -2.11 7.83 -4.21
CA CYS A 91 -3.10 7.98 -5.27
C CYS A 91 -3.92 9.27 -5.10
N PRO A 92 -4.03 10.13 -6.13
CA PRO A 92 -4.82 11.36 -6.05
C PRO A 92 -6.30 11.14 -6.38
N MET A 93 -6.73 9.89 -6.62
CA MET A 93 -8.09 9.56 -7.05
C MET A 93 -8.52 8.17 -6.58
N VAL A 94 -9.79 7.81 -6.81
CA VAL A 94 -10.29 6.45 -6.60
C VAL A 94 -10.33 5.75 -7.96
N GLY A 95 -9.83 4.52 -8.04
CA GLY A 95 -9.79 3.79 -9.31
C GLY A 95 -9.14 2.41 -9.21
N THR A 96 -8.85 1.80 -10.35
CA THR A 96 -8.12 0.53 -10.44
C THR A 96 -6.67 0.80 -10.82
N PHE A 97 -5.72 0.28 -10.05
CA PHE A 97 -4.29 0.43 -10.30
C PHE A 97 -3.82 -0.54 -11.38
N TYR A 98 -3.04 -0.03 -12.34
CA TYR A 98 -2.34 -0.84 -13.34
C TYR A 98 -0.85 -0.48 -13.37
N ALA A 99 0.00 -1.50 -13.26
CA ALA A 99 1.44 -1.36 -13.27
C ALA A 99 2.01 -1.19 -14.69
N SER A 100 1.25 -1.56 -15.73
CA SER A 100 1.67 -1.60 -17.12
C SER A 100 0.75 -0.76 -18.03
N PRO A 101 1.23 -0.26 -19.18
CA PRO A 101 0.41 0.54 -20.10
C PRO A 101 -0.71 -0.25 -20.78
N ALA A 102 -0.55 -1.58 -20.88
CA ALA A 102 -1.54 -2.49 -21.43
C ALA A 102 -1.30 -3.92 -20.91
N PRO A 103 -2.32 -4.81 -20.97
CA PRO A 103 -2.14 -6.21 -20.60
C PRO A 103 -1.00 -6.89 -21.37
N GLY A 104 -0.10 -7.56 -20.65
CA GLY A 104 1.04 -8.27 -21.23
C GLY A 104 2.23 -7.38 -21.61
N GLN A 105 2.20 -6.07 -21.32
CA GLN A 105 3.35 -5.18 -21.43
C GLN A 105 4.14 -5.11 -20.11
N ASP A 106 5.41 -4.72 -20.22
CA ASP A 106 6.26 -4.45 -19.05
C ASP A 106 5.66 -3.35 -18.17
N SER A 107 5.87 -3.47 -16.86
CA SER A 107 5.49 -2.44 -15.92
C SER A 107 6.29 -1.17 -16.14
N PHE A 108 5.67 -0.01 -15.90
CA PHE A 108 6.33 1.29 -16.01
C PHE A 108 7.57 1.37 -15.12
N VAL A 109 7.49 0.80 -13.91
CA VAL A 109 8.56 0.81 -12.93
C VAL A 109 8.71 -0.53 -12.21
N LYS A 110 9.91 -0.76 -11.63
CA LYS A 110 10.26 -1.92 -10.81
C LYS A 110 10.98 -1.45 -9.55
N GLU A 111 10.98 -2.26 -8.49
CA GLU A 111 11.75 -1.97 -7.28
C GLU A 111 13.26 -1.85 -7.61
N GLY A 112 13.93 -0.85 -7.03
CA GLY A 112 15.30 -0.45 -7.32
C GLY A 112 15.48 0.44 -8.56
N MET A 113 14.41 0.73 -9.32
CA MET A 113 14.51 1.59 -10.50
C MET A 113 14.59 3.07 -10.11
N LYS A 114 15.52 3.80 -10.71
CA LYS A 114 15.56 5.27 -10.64
C LYS A 114 14.61 5.87 -11.68
N VAL A 115 13.83 6.84 -11.24
CA VAL A 115 12.84 7.57 -12.04
C VAL A 115 13.07 9.06 -11.90
N SER A 116 12.87 9.79 -12.99
CA SER A 116 12.97 11.24 -13.02
C SER A 116 11.59 11.88 -12.90
N LYS A 117 11.57 13.15 -12.50
CA LYS A 117 10.37 13.97 -12.54
C LYS A 117 9.68 13.89 -13.92
N GLY A 118 8.37 13.68 -13.91
CA GLY A 118 7.52 13.52 -15.10
C GLY A 118 7.51 12.10 -15.68
N ASN A 119 8.27 11.15 -15.13
CA ASN A 119 8.14 9.75 -15.55
C ASN A 119 6.83 9.16 -15.03
N ILE A 120 6.16 8.38 -15.88
CA ILE A 120 4.94 7.65 -15.54
C ILE A 120 5.31 6.47 -14.65
N LEU A 121 4.59 6.30 -13.54
CA LEU A 121 4.80 5.25 -12.54
C LEU A 121 3.76 4.14 -12.65
N CYS A 122 2.51 4.50 -12.96
CA CYS A 122 1.39 3.58 -13.11
C CYS A 122 0.22 4.30 -13.81
N ILE A 123 -0.82 3.54 -14.15
CA ILE A 123 -2.13 4.05 -14.55
C ILE A 123 -3.13 3.79 -13.43
N VAL A 124 -4.03 4.74 -13.20
CA VAL A 124 -5.22 4.54 -12.38
C VAL A 124 -6.45 4.74 -13.25
N GLU A 125 -7.24 3.68 -13.40
CA GLU A 125 -8.50 3.72 -14.16
C GLU A 125 -9.64 4.23 -13.28
N ALA A 126 -10.22 5.37 -13.65
CA ALA A 126 -11.39 5.93 -13.00
C ALA A 126 -12.46 6.27 -14.05
N MET A 127 -13.66 5.69 -13.93
CA MET A 127 -14.77 5.93 -14.87
C MET A 127 -14.41 5.72 -16.35
N LYS A 128 -13.62 4.67 -16.66
CA LYS A 128 -13.08 4.34 -18.00
C LYS A 128 -12.01 5.30 -18.54
N LEU A 129 -11.51 6.22 -17.71
CA LEU A 129 -10.37 7.07 -18.05
C LEU A 129 -9.11 6.47 -17.44
N MET A 130 -8.10 6.25 -18.28
CA MET A 130 -6.78 5.79 -17.89
C MET A 130 -5.92 7.01 -17.53
N ASN A 131 -5.82 7.31 -16.24
CA ASN A 131 -5.05 8.45 -15.77
C ASN A 131 -3.65 8.02 -15.39
N GLU A 132 -2.64 8.62 -15.99
CA GLU A 132 -1.24 8.37 -15.69
C GLU A 132 -0.85 9.06 -14.37
N ILE A 133 -0.14 8.34 -13.51
CA ILE A 133 0.47 8.90 -12.31
C ILE A 133 1.93 9.18 -12.61
N GLU A 134 2.31 10.46 -12.62
CA GLU A 134 3.68 10.90 -12.87
C GLU A 134 4.45 11.13 -11.58
N CYS A 135 5.78 10.97 -11.64
CA CYS A 135 6.66 11.31 -10.54
C CYS A 135 6.86 12.82 -10.43
N GLU A 136 6.74 13.40 -9.24
CA GLU A 136 6.88 14.85 -9.04
C GLU A 136 8.32 15.33 -8.84
N TYR A 137 9.24 14.40 -8.57
CA TYR A 137 10.65 14.65 -8.25
C TYR A 137 11.51 13.45 -8.64
N ASP A 138 12.82 13.62 -8.68
CA ASP A 138 13.73 12.50 -8.96
C ASP A 138 13.77 11.55 -7.74
N CYS A 139 13.56 10.25 -7.97
CA CYS A 139 13.55 9.26 -6.90
C CYS A 139 13.95 7.85 -7.37
N GLU A 140 14.15 6.96 -6.41
CA GLU A 140 14.33 5.52 -6.62
C GLU A 140 13.14 4.77 -6.00
N ILE A 141 12.55 3.83 -6.75
CA ILE A 141 11.44 3.01 -6.26
C ILE A 141 11.96 2.04 -5.21
N TYR A 142 11.61 2.26 -3.96
CA TYR A 142 12.01 1.38 -2.87
C TYR A 142 11.08 0.17 -2.76
N LYS A 143 9.77 0.40 -2.84
CA LYS A 143 8.77 -0.67 -2.76
C LYS A 143 7.49 -0.32 -3.52
N ILE A 144 6.88 -1.31 -4.16
CA ILE A 144 5.53 -1.18 -4.75
C ILE A 144 4.52 -1.72 -3.72
N LEU A 145 3.54 -0.89 -3.34
CA LEU A 145 2.65 -1.17 -2.21
C LEU A 145 1.28 -1.73 -2.64
N VAL A 146 0.99 -1.74 -3.93
CA VAL A 146 -0.30 -2.14 -4.53
C VAL A 146 -0.05 -3.14 -5.66
N LYS A 147 -0.96 -4.10 -5.85
CA LYS A 147 -0.85 -5.08 -6.93
C LYS A 147 -1.61 -4.63 -8.17
N ASP A 148 -1.18 -5.11 -9.33
CA ASP A 148 -1.86 -4.88 -10.61
C ASP A 148 -3.31 -5.37 -10.55
N GLY A 149 -4.25 -4.50 -10.92
CA GLY A 149 -5.69 -4.76 -10.87
C GLY A 149 -6.38 -4.47 -9.53
N ASP A 150 -5.64 -4.05 -8.50
CA ASP A 150 -6.24 -3.71 -7.20
C ASP A 150 -7.00 -2.38 -7.27
N MET A 151 -8.08 -2.27 -6.50
CA MET A 151 -8.78 -1.01 -6.29
C MET A 151 -7.99 -0.13 -5.31
N VAL A 152 -7.83 1.14 -5.66
CA VAL A 152 -7.12 2.15 -4.87
C VAL A 152 -8.01 3.33 -4.53
N GLU A 153 -7.79 3.89 -3.35
CA GLU A 153 -8.53 5.03 -2.82
C GLU A 153 -7.70 6.32 -2.82
N TYR A 154 -8.38 7.46 -2.67
CA TYR A 154 -7.71 8.75 -2.51
C TYR A 154 -6.78 8.74 -1.30
N GLY A 155 -5.54 9.19 -1.49
CA GLY A 155 -4.52 9.23 -0.45
C GLY A 155 -3.86 7.88 -0.16
N GLN A 156 -4.31 6.78 -0.77
CA GLN A 156 -3.70 5.47 -0.57
C GLN A 156 -2.25 5.46 -1.08
N PRO A 157 -1.26 5.02 -0.28
CA PRO A 157 0.11 4.85 -0.74
C PRO A 157 0.21 3.82 -1.87
N LEU A 158 0.83 4.21 -2.99
CA LEU A 158 1.08 3.35 -4.16
C LEU A 158 2.53 2.85 -4.16
N PHE A 159 3.46 3.76 -3.86
CA PHE A 159 4.89 3.49 -3.88
C PHE A 159 5.56 4.05 -2.64
N SER A 160 6.55 3.32 -2.12
CA SER A 160 7.57 3.84 -1.23
C SER A 160 8.79 4.18 -2.08
N VAL A 161 9.30 5.41 -1.95
CA VAL A 161 10.38 5.93 -2.78
C VAL A 161 11.43 6.62 -1.93
N ARG A 162 12.66 6.64 -2.43
CA ARG A 162 13.79 7.38 -1.85
C ARG A 162 14.14 8.53 -2.77
N ARG A 163 14.12 9.77 -2.26
CA ARG A 163 14.56 10.92 -3.05
C ARG A 163 16.04 10.82 -3.41
N VAL A 164 16.39 11.23 -4.63
CA VAL A 164 17.77 11.29 -5.15
C VAL A 164 18.13 12.68 -5.63
#